data_AF-A0A2V5VEE2-F1
#
_entry.id   AF-A0A2V5VEE2-F1
#
_cell.length_a   1.000
_cell.length_b   1.000
_cell.length_c   1.000
_cell.angle_alpha   90.00
_cell.angle_beta   90.00
_cell.angle_gamma   90.00
#
_symmetry.space_group_name_H-M   'P 1'
#
loop_
_entity.id
_entity.type
_entity.pdbx_description
1 polymer ?
#
loop_
_entity_poly.entity_id
_entity_poly.type
_entity_poly.pdbx_seq_one_letter_code
_entity_poly.pdbx_strand_id
1 'polypeptide(L)'
;MCERLPAGPPIHRAENVLRAIPVSESDNVGVHRVSNSDVVLQPFSMDDNRTTSRVKTTTRVTKTTRLVKRAVAVAKAPPIGSAAADWSRWPMGTTFRLLSTGQMYRVEDYGWALSGRNTIDLYMANQREMNSWGAREETIQVLQWGDPQQSLQFLQSHQNYKHIKRMVLELEGRQKEAAALR
;
A
#
# COMPACT_ATOMS: atom_id res chain seq x y z
N MET A 1 34.16 -37.80 -46.03
CA MET A 1 34.62 -37.20 -44.76
C MET A 1 35.32 -35.89 -45.12
N CYS A 2 34.99 -34.69 -44.67
CA CYS A 2 34.00 -34.16 -43.73
C CYS A 2 33.65 -32.72 -44.19
N GLU A 3 32.40 -32.32 -43.96
CA GLU A 3 31.87 -30.97 -44.19
C GLU A 3 32.48 -29.95 -43.21
N ARG A 4 32.68 -28.71 -43.65
CA ARG A 4 33.04 -27.57 -42.78
C ARG A 4 31.87 -26.61 -42.69
N LEU A 5 31.25 -26.52 -41.52
CA LEU A 5 30.36 -25.43 -41.11
C LEU A 5 31.21 -24.27 -40.54
N PRO A 6 30.95 -22.99 -40.90
CA PRO A 6 31.51 -21.86 -40.16
C PRO A 6 30.65 -21.51 -38.93
N ALA A 7 31.32 -21.40 -37.78
CA ALA A 7 30.75 -20.99 -36.50
C ALA A 7 30.42 -19.49 -36.49
N GLY A 8 29.24 -19.14 -35.95
CA GLY A 8 28.79 -17.76 -35.76
C GLY A 8 29.54 -17.03 -34.63
N PRO A 9 29.57 -15.69 -34.64
CA PRO A 9 30.30 -14.89 -33.67
C PRO A 9 29.68 -14.92 -32.26
N PRO A 10 30.52 -14.74 -31.22
CA PRO A 10 30.16 -15.01 -29.82
C PRO A 10 29.25 -13.96 -29.19
N ILE A 11 28.39 -14.45 -28.30
CA ILE A 11 27.46 -13.70 -27.45
C ILE A 11 28.27 -12.79 -26.49
N HIS A 12 28.13 -11.48 -26.64
CA HIS A 12 28.63 -10.52 -25.65
C HIS A 12 27.67 -10.47 -24.45
N ARG A 13 28.10 -11.06 -23.33
CA ARG A 13 27.55 -10.78 -22.00
C ARG A 13 27.75 -9.30 -21.70
N ALA A 14 26.66 -8.56 -21.47
CA ALA A 14 26.74 -7.20 -20.98
C ALA A 14 27.18 -7.24 -19.49
N GLU A 15 28.40 -6.80 -19.24
CA GLU A 15 28.91 -6.55 -17.89
C GLU A 15 28.30 -5.24 -17.36
N ASN A 16 27.73 -5.33 -16.16
CA ASN A 16 27.17 -4.23 -15.40
C ASN A 16 28.31 -3.34 -14.87
N VAL A 17 28.65 -2.27 -15.60
CA VAL A 17 29.63 -1.28 -15.13
C VAL A 17 28.99 -0.42 -14.05
N LEU A 18 29.33 -0.73 -12.79
CA LEU A 18 29.16 0.17 -11.65
C LEU A 18 30.06 1.40 -11.87
N ARG A 19 29.45 2.53 -12.25
CA ARG A 19 30.12 3.82 -12.27
C ARG A 19 30.22 4.33 -10.83
N ALA A 20 31.41 4.24 -10.23
CA ALA A 20 31.71 4.83 -8.94
C ALA A 20 31.61 6.37 -9.05
N ILE A 21 30.79 6.98 -8.19
CA ILE A 21 30.75 8.42 -7.96
C ILE A 21 31.71 8.71 -6.79
N PRO A 22 32.64 9.67 -6.90
CA PRO A 22 33.57 9.97 -5.82
C PRO A 22 32.83 10.48 -4.56
N VAL A 23 33.18 9.90 -3.42
CA VAL A 23 32.79 10.33 -2.08
C VAL A 23 33.45 11.68 -1.80
N SER A 24 32.65 12.73 -1.66
CA SER A 24 33.02 13.91 -0.87
C SER A 24 32.40 13.75 0.50
N GLU A 25 33.25 13.67 1.52
CA GLU A 25 32.88 13.81 2.93
C GLU A 25 32.22 15.18 3.15
N SER A 26 31.00 15.16 3.67
CA SER A 26 30.36 16.32 4.29
C SER A 26 29.28 15.81 5.23
N ASP A 27 29.58 15.85 6.53
CA ASP A 27 28.63 15.52 7.58
C ASP A 27 27.42 16.46 7.56
N ASN A 28 26.25 15.93 7.19
CA ASN A 28 24.96 16.45 7.65
C ASN A 28 23.87 15.39 7.56
N VAL A 29 23.30 15.00 8.70
CA VAL A 29 22.16 14.07 8.79
C VAL A 29 20.90 14.77 8.27
N GLY A 30 20.72 14.74 6.96
CA GLY A 30 19.51 15.22 6.28
C GLY A 30 18.60 14.05 5.93
N VAL A 31 17.46 13.94 6.62
CA VAL A 31 16.37 13.03 6.25
C VAL A 31 15.97 13.31 4.79
N HIS A 32 16.31 12.41 3.87
CA HIS A 32 15.93 12.54 2.46
C HIS A 32 14.41 12.46 2.32
N ARG A 33 13.78 13.63 2.15
CA ARG A 33 12.38 13.77 1.76
C ARG A 33 12.29 13.41 0.28
N VAL A 34 11.84 12.19 -0.01
CA VAL A 34 11.60 11.72 -1.38
C VAL A 34 10.42 12.50 -1.97
N SER A 35 10.71 13.57 -2.72
CA SER A 35 9.74 14.29 -3.53
C SER A 35 9.34 13.43 -4.73
N ASN A 36 8.12 12.90 -4.71
CA ASN A 36 7.51 12.21 -5.85
C ASN A 36 6.42 13.12 -6.43
N SER A 37 6.82 14.01 -7.34
CA SER A 37 5.95 15.02 -7.95
C SER A 37 4.98 14.48 -9.01
N ASP A 38 5.13 13.24 -9.49
CA ASP A 38 4.41 12.79 -10.71
C ASP A 38 3.38 11.66 -10.51
N VAL A 39 2.72 11.59 -9.35
CA VAL A 39 1.56 10.69 -9.20
C VAL A 39 0.29 11.41 -9.68
N VAL A 40 -0.13 11.09 -10.90
CA VAL A 40 -1.42 11.44 -11.50
C VAL A 40 -2.53 10.85 -10.62
N LEU A 41 -3.43 11.70 -10.15
CA LEU A 41 -4.59 11.30 -9.35
C LEU A 41 -5.59 10.61 -10.27
N GLN A 42 -5.76 9.30 -10.14
CA GLN A 42 -6.76 8.58 -10.92
C GLN A 42 -8.17 8.81 -10.34
N PRO A 43 -9.19 9.06 -11.19
CA PRO A 43 -10.59 9.15 -10.75
C PRO A 43 -11.08 7.76 -10.31
N PHE A 44 -11.77 7.68 -9.17
CA PHE A 44 -12.32 6.42 -8.62
C PHE A 44 -13.84 6.42 -8.67
N SER A 45 -14.43 5.26 -9.03
CA SER A 45 -15.88 5.02 -9.01
C SER A 45 -16.25 4.13 -7.82
N MET A 46 -17.36 4.45 -7.15
CA MET A 46 -17.88 3.77 -5.95
C MET A 46 -18.91 2.66 -6.27
N ASP A 47 -19.03 2.20 -7.51
CA ASP A 47 -20.07 1.24 -7.89
C ASP A 47 -19.95 -0.10 -7.13
N ASP A 48 -21.05 -0.55 -6.53
CA ASP A 48 -21.17 -1.75 -5.67
C ASP A 48 -21.02 -3.10 -6.39
N ASN A 49 -20.70 -3.09 -7.70
CA ASN A 49 -20.64 -4.31 -8.49
C ASN A 49 -19.25 -4.96 -8.41
N ARG A 50 -18.96 -5.62 -7.27
CA ARG A 50 -17.76 -6.46 -7.00
C ARG A 50 -16.49 -6.01 -7.75
N THR A 51 -16.08 -4.77 -7.49
CA THR A 51 -14.99 -4.10 -8.20
C THR A 51 -13.63 -4.72 -7.83
N THR A 52 -12.89 -5.14 -8.86
CA THR A 52 -11.47 -5.50 -8.72
C THR A 52 -10.61 -4.25 -8.91
N SER A 53 -9.76 -3.94 -7.95
CA SER A 53 -8.89 -2.76 -7.98
C SER A 53 -7.42 -3.17 -7.89
N ARG A 54 -6.55 -2.52 -8.65
CA ARG A 54 -5.10 -2.64 -8.47
C ARG A 54 -4.64 -1.64 -7.43
N VAL A 55 -3.94 -2.10 -6.41
CA VAL A 55 -3.44 -1.27 -5.31
C VAL A 55 -2.00 -1.62 -4.99
N LYS A 56 -1.22 -0.64 -4.54
CA LYS A 56 0.10 -0.94 -3.96
C LYS A 56 -0.11 -1.39 -2.52
N THR A 57 0.38 -2.57 -2.17
CA THR A 57 0.36 -3.05 -0.78
C THR A 57 1.75 -2.92 -0.18
N THR A 58 1.81 -2.44 1.07
CA THR A 58 3.01 -2.59 1.91
C THR A 58 2.61 -3.27 3.21
N THR A 59 3.57 -3.60 4.07
CA THR A 59 3.29 -4.39 5.27
C THR A 59 3.94 -3.80 6.51
N ARG A 60 3.29 -4.00 7.66
CA ARG A 60 3.80 -3.62 8.98
C ARG A 60 3.59 -4.76 9.96
N VAL A 61 4.54 -4.98 10.86
CA VAL A 61 4.38 -5.97 11.94
C VAL A 61 3.64 -5.36 13.11
N THR A 62 2.64 -6.07 13.62
CA THR A 62 2.08 -5.81 14.94
C THR A 62 2.88 -6.60 15.99
N LYS A 63 3.55 -5.92 16.93
CA LYS A 63 4.12 -6.57 18.11
C LYS A 63 2.98 -6.91 19.08
N THR A 64 2.14 -7.89 18.76
CA THR A 64 1.27 -8.48 19.78
C THR A 64 2.09 -9.39 20.68
N THR A 65 2.35 -8.95 21.92
CA THR A 65 2.69 -9.82 23.05
C THR A 65 1.51 -10.75 23.31
N ARG A 66 1.42 -11.89 22.60
CA ARG A 66 0.35 -12.87 22.84
C ARG A 66 0.65 -13.67 24.10
N LEU A 67 -0.06 -13.37 25.18
CA LEU A 67 -0.36 -14.35 26.22
C LEU A 67 -1.22 -15.45 25.58
N VAL A 68 -0.68 -16.66 25.49
CA VAL A 68 -1.33 -17.79 24.84
C VAL A 68 -2.45 -18.30 25.74
N LYS A 69 -3.72 -18.16 25.34
CA LYS A 69 -4.81 -19.01 25.84
C LYS A 69 -5.40 -19.78 24.67
N ARG A 70 -5.25 -21.10 24.73
CA ARG A 70 -5.83 -22.06 23.78
C ARG A 70 -7.34 -22.21 24.06
N ALA A 71 -8.18 -22.19 23.03
CA ALA A 71 -9.52 -22.76 23.08
C ALA A 71 -10.06 -23.10 21.66
N VAL A 72 -10.46 -24.36 21.51
CA VAL A 72 -11.47 -25.02 20.66
C VAL A 72 -11.69 -24.53 19.22
N ALA A 73 -11.49 -25.46 18.27
CA ALA A 73 -11.79 -25.33 16.85
C ALA A 73 -13.30 -25.36 16.59
N VAL A 74 -13.94 -24.19 16.62
CA VAL A 74 -15.02 -23.87 15.67
C VAL A 74 -14.31 -23.48 14.37
N ALA A 75 -14.85 -23.85 13.20
CA ALA A 75 -14.34 -23.41 11.90
C ALA A 75 -14.42 -21.87 11.81
N LYS A 76 -13.44 -21.21 12.41
CA LYS A 76 -13.36 -19.76 12.56
C LYS A 76 -13.09 -19.24 11.17
N ALA A 77 -13.96 -18.34 10.70
CA ALA A 77 -13.70 -17.57 9.49
C ALA A 77 -12.24 -17.09 9.52
N PRO A 78 -11.53 -17.14 8.38
CA PRO A 78 -10.13 -16.76 8.34
C PRO A 78 -9.98 -15.41 9.04
N PRO A 79 -9.01 -15.27 9.97
CA PRO A 79 -8.87 -14.06 10.76
C PRO A 79 -8.74 -12.89 9.79
N ILE A 80 -9.68 -11.94 9.86
CA ILE A 80 -9.64 -10.72 9.06
C ILE A 80 -8.44 -9.91 9.55
N GLY A 81 -7.49 -9.64 8.67
CA GLY A 81 -6.34 -8.79 8.98
C GLY A 81 -6.76 -7.33 9.05
N SER A 82 -6.04 -6.53 9.83
CA SER A 82 -6.22 -5.08 9.84
C SER A 82 -5.37 -4.45 8.72
N ALA A 83 -5.87 -3.36 8.15
CA ALA A 83 -5.15 -2.58 7.16
C ALA A 83 -5.30 -1.08 7.44
N ALA A 84 -4.26 -0.33 7.07
CA ALA A 84 -4.28 1.12 7.03
C ALA A 84 -4.35 1.60 5.57
N ALA A 85 -5.16 2.62 5.31
CA ALA A 85 -5.31 3.19 3.98
C ALA A 85 -5.68 4.67 4.05
N ASP A 86 -5.76 5.31 2.89
CA ASP A 86 -6.41 6.62 2.78
C ASP A 86 -7.93 6.45 2.89
N TRP A 87 -8.53 7.03 3.92
CA TRP A 87 -9.98 6.95 4.16
C TRP A 87 -10.83 7.73 3.16
N SER A 88 -10.27 8.68 2.40
CA SER A 88 -11.02 9.31 1.30
C SER A 88 -11.28 8.36 0.14
N ARG A 89 -10.44 7.34 0.01
CA ARG A 89 -10.50 6.34 -1.08
C ARG A 89 -10.98 4.99 -0.59
N TRP A 90 -10.60 4.64 0.63
CA TRP A 90 -10.93 3.39 1.30
C TRP A 90 -11.60 3.73 2.62
N PRO A 91 -12.90 4.05 2.61
CA PRO A 91 -13.61 4.44 3.82
C PRO A 91 -13.42 3.43 4.95
N MET A 92 -13.43 3.91 6.18
CA MET A 92 -13.34 3.09 7.38
C MET A 92 -14.36 1.94 7.33
N GLY A 93 -13.90 0.73 7.63
CA GLY A 93 -14.71 -0.49 7.55
C GLY A 93 -14.67 -1.20 6.20
N THR A 94 -14.03 -0.63 5.17
CA THR A 94 -13.89 -1.29 3.87
C THR A 94 -13.20 -2.64 4.04
N THR A 95 -13.85 -3.69 3.59
CA THR A 95 -13.37 -5.07 3.66
C THR A 95 -13.06 -5.57 2.26
N PHE A 96 -11.84 -6.09 2.06
CA PHE A 96 -11.37 -6.57 0.78
C PHE A 96 -10.59 -7.87 0.93
N ARG A 97 -10.45 -8.59 -0.18
CA ARG A 97 -9.68 -9.83 -0.30
C ARG A 97 -8.54 -9.63 -1.28
N LEU A 98 -7.34 -10.05 -0.91
CA LEU A 98 -6.23 -10.16 -1.85
C LEU A 98 -6.49 -11.33 -2.79
N LEU A 99 -6.42 -11.12 -4.11
CA LEU A 99 -6.68 -12.20 -5.07
C LEU A 99 -5.56 -13.24 -5.08
N SER A 100 -4.32 -12.84 -4.80
CA SER A 100 -3.13 -13.71 -4.80
C SER A 100 -3.14 -14.74 -3.67
N THR A 101 -3.44 -14.31 -2.44
CA THR A 101 -3.44 -15.19 -1.25
C THR A 101 -4.83 -15.62 -0.80
N GLY A 102 -5.86 -14.90 -1.23
CA GLY A 102 -7.21 -15.07 -0.74
C GLY A 102 -7.44 -14.54 0.68
N GLN A 103 -6.45 -13.92 1.32
CA GLN A 103 -6.56 -13.37 2.67
C GLN A 103 -7.45 -12.12 2.67
N MET A 104 -8.31 -12.03 3.69
CA MET A 104 -9.21 -10.89 3.89
C MET A 104 -8.59 -9.87 4.83
N TYR A 105 -8.82 -8.59 4.53
CA TYR A 105 -8.39 -7.46 5.33
C TYR A 105 -9.53 -6.44 5.46
N ARG A 106 -9.52 -5.70 6.57
CA ARG A 106 -10.42 -4.59 6.82
C ARG A 106 -9.63 -3.32 7.10
N VAL A 107 -10.06 -2.22 6.48
CA VAL A 107 -9.50 -0.90 6.72
C VAL A 107 -10.02 -0.39 8.06
N GLU A 108 -9.11 -0.28 9.01
CA GLU A 108 -9.40 0.13 10.39
C GLU A 108 -8.56 1.33 10.83
N ASP A 109 -7.49 1.62 10.08
CA ASP A 109 -6.51 2.62 10.42
C ASP A 109 -6.20 3.52 9.20
N TYR A 110 -5.56 4.65 9.43
CA TYR A 110 -5.12 5.57 8.40
C TYR A 110 -3.71 6.06 8.68
N GLY A 111 -3.04 6.58 7.65
CA GLY A 111 -1.67 7.05 7.78
C GLY A 111 -1.33 8.18 6.84
N TRP A 112 -0.57 9.15 7.35
CA TRP A 112 -0.08 10.29 6.58
C TRP A 112 0.69 9.87 5.31
N ALA A 113 1.43 8.76 5.38
CA ALA A 113 2.21 8.22 4.26
C ALA A 113 1.33 7.55 3.18
N LEU A 114 0.05 7.32 3.46
CA LEU A 114 -0.89 6.65 2.56
C LEU A 114 -1.88 7.64 1.93
N SER A 115 -2.13 8.76 2.62
CA SER A 115 -2.99 9.82 2.11
C SER A 115 -2.55 10.33 0.73
N GLY A 116 -3.52 10.46 -0.18
CA GLY A 116 -3.36 10.84 -1.57
C GLY A 116 -2.82 9.75 -2.49
N ARG A 117 -2.51 8.55 -1.97
CA ARG A 117 -1.91 7.44 -2.73
C ARG A 117 -2.88 6.28 -2.85
N ASN A 118 -2.67 5.43 -3.85
CA ASN A 118 -3.44 4.19 -3.99
C ASN A 118 -2.68 3.04 -3.32
N THR A 119 -2.33 3.26 -2.05
CA THR A 119 -1.48 2.37 -1.24
C THR A 119 -2.22 1.93 0.00
N ILE A 120 -2.17 0.64 0.30
CA ILE A 120 -2.73 0.04 1.51
C ILE A 120 -1.59 -0.62 2.30
N ASP A 121 -1.46 -0.29 3.58
CA ASP A 121 -0.53 -0.95 4.49
C ASP A 121 -1.26 -2.09 5.20
N LEU A 122 -0.80 -3.32 5.00
CA LEU A 122 -1.35 -4.52 5.61
C LEU A 122 -0.63 -4.82 6.92
N TYR A 123 -1.38 -4.97 8.00
CA TYR A 123 -0.81 -5.43 9.26
C TYR A 123 -0.62 -6.94 9.25
N MET A 124 0.61 -7.37 9.53
CA MET A 124 1.03 -8.76 9.58
C MET A 124 1.36 -9.18 11.02
N ALA A 125 1.25 -10.49 11.27
CA ALA A 125 1.42 -11.04 12.60
C ALA A 125 2.89 -11.19 13.01
N ASN A 126 3.80 -11.35 12.03
CA ASN A 126 5.22 -11.53 12.31
C ASN A 126 6.12 -10.87 11.25
N GLN A 127 7.37 -10.60 11.64
CA GLN A 127 8.39 -9.96 10.80
C GLN A 127 8.76 -10.77 9.57
N ARG A 128 8.71 -12.10 9.66
CA ARG A 128 9.04 -12.98 8.54
C ARG A 128 8.04 -12.82 7.40
N GLU A 129 6.74 -12.78 7.71
CA GLU A 129 5.68 -12.49 6.73
C GLU A 129 5.87 -11.11 6.10
N MET A 130 6.16 -10.09 6.92
CA MET A 130 6.40 -8.73 6.43
C MET A 130 7.56 -8.69 5.43
N ASN A 131 8.69 -9.31 5.78
CA ASN A 131 9.89 -9.36 4.94
C ASN A 131 9.65 -10.15 3.64
N SER A 132 8.92 -11.26 3.70
CA SER A 132 8.58 -12.07 2.52
C SER A 132 7.58 -11.37 1.60
N TRP A 133 6.77 -10.45 2.13
CA TRP A 133 5.78 -9.71 1.35
C TRP A 133 6.41 -8.60 0.51
N GLY A 134 7.11 -7.66 1.17
CA GLY A 134 7.67 -6.46 0.53
C GLY A 134 6.62 -5.49 -0.02
N ALA A 135 7.04 -4.33 -0.53
CA ALA A 135 6.13 -3.41 -1.20
C ALA A 135 5.87 -3.87 -2.64
N ARG A 136 4.61 -4.12 -3.00
CA ARG A 136 4.26 -4.63 -4.34
C ARG A 136 2.84 -4.27 -4.77
N GLU A 137 2.57 -4.36 -6.06
CA GLU A 137 1.21 -4.19 -6.58
C GLU A 137 0.42 -5.49 -6.44
N GLU A 138 -0.78 -5.38 -5.90
CA GLU A 138 -1.71 -6.48 -5.74
C GLU A 138 -3.06 -6.12 -6.35
N THR A 139 -3.73 -7.13 -6.88
CA THR A 139 -5.13 -6.98 -7.27
C THR A 139 -5.99 -7.41 -6.10
N ILE A 140 -6.88 -6.52 -5.68
CA ILE A 140 -7.82 -6.75 -4.60
C ILE A 140 -9.23 -6.83 -5.13
N GLN A 141 -10.04 -7.62 -4.45
CA GLN A 141 -11.48 -7.65 -4.62
C GLN A 141 -12.11 -7.00 -3.41
N VAL A 142 -12.83 -5.90 -3.64
CA VAL A 142 -13.63 -5.28 -2.58
C VAL A 142 -14.83 -6.18 -2.32
N LEU A 143 -15.00 -6.57 -1.06
CA LEU A 143 -16.12 -7.40 -0.61
C LEU A 143 -17.25 -6.53 -0.08
N GLN A 144 -16.89 -5.47 0.65
CA GLN A 144 -17.82 -4.51 1.22
C GLN A 144 -17.12 -3.17 1.34
N TRP A 145 -17.72 -2.12 0.80
CA TRP A 145 -17.27 -0.75 1.02
C TRP A 145 -17.60 -0.31 2.46
N GLY A 146 -16.69 0.47 3.05
CA GLY A 146 -16.90 1.12 4.33
C GLY A 146 -17.85 2.32 4.22
N ASP A 147 -18.04 3.03 5.33
CA ASP A 147 -18.92 4.20 5.40
C ASP A 147 -18.11 5.51 5.27
N PRO A 148 -18.27 6.26 4.16
CA PRO A 148 -17.59 7.55 3.96
C PRO A 148 -18.00 8.62 4.98
N GLN A 149 -19.26 8.65 5.40
CA GLN A 149 -19.80 9.61 6.36
C GLN A 149 -19.24 9.36 7.76
N GLN A 150 -19.16 8.10 8.19
CA GLN A 150 -18.47 7.74 9.42
C GLN A 150 -17.00 8.15 9.37
N SER A 151 -16.32 7.86 8.25
CA SER A 151 -14.93 8.27 8.04
C SER A 151 -14.76 9.78 8.18
N LEU A 152 -15.64 10.56 7.55
CA LEU A 152 -15.66 12.01 7.62
C LEU A 152 -15.86 12.49 9.07
N GLN A 153 -16.85 11.95 9.78
CA GLN A 153 -17.14 12.31 11.17
C GLN A 153 -15.94 12.07 12.10
N PHE A 154 -15.24 10.93 11.94
CA PHE A 154 -14.02 10.65 12.70
C PHE A 154 -12.89 11.62 12.36
N LEU A 155 -12.66 11.89 11.07
CA LEU A 155 -11.56 12.76 10.62
C LEU A 155 -11.80 14.24 10.92
N GLN A 156 -13.05 14.69 10.96
CA GLN A 156 -13.43 16.07 11.26
C GLN A 156 -12.88 16.56 12.61
N SER A 157 -12.78 15.66 13.60
CA SER A 157 -12.24 15.97 14.92
C SER A 157 -10.70 16.12 14.96
N HIS A 158 -9.98 15.65 13.94
CA HIS A 158 -8.52 15.58 13.91
C HIS A 158 -7.88 16.41 12.80
N GLN A 159 -8.54 17.48 12.34
CA GLN A 159 -8.10 18.31 11.20
C GLN A 159 -6.81 19.11 11.42
N ASN A 160 -6.11 18.98 12.55
CA ASN A 160 -4.85 19.68 12.79
C ASN A 160 -3.73 19.26 11.82
N TYR A 161 -3.84 18.07 11.23
CA TYR A 161 -2.84 17.54 10.31
C TYR A 161 -3.24 17.74 8.84
N LYS A 162 -2.28 18.18 8.01
CA LYS A 162 -2.52 18.45 6.56
C LYS A 162 -3.12 17.26 5.82
N HIS A 163 -2.64 16.05 6.09
CA HIS A 163 -3.13 14.83 5.44
C HIS A 163 -4.59 14.52 5.83
N ILE A 164 -4.99 14.81 7.07
CA ILE A 164 -6.39 14.65 7.51
C ILE A 164 -7.29 15.67 6.83
N LYS A 165 -6.89 16.95 6.78
CA LYS A 165 -7.62 17.99 6.02
C LYS A 165 -7.80 17.58 4.57
N ARG A 166 -6.76 17.06 3.94
CA ARG A 166 -6.83 16.55 2.57
C ARG A 166 -7.87 15.44 2.43
N MET A 167 -7.85 14.42 3.30
CA MET A 167 -8.83 13.33 3.24
C MET A 167 -10.27 13.84 3.42
N VAL A 168 -10.48 14.77 4.36
CA VAL A 168 -11.78 15.44 4.57
C VAL A 168 -12.24 16.16 3.31
N LEU A 169 -11.37 16.96 2.67
CA LEU A 169 -11.71 17.66 1.43
C LEU A 169 -12.01 16.69 0.28
N GLU A 170 -11.27 15.57 0.17
CA GLU A 170 -11.55 14.54 -0.84
C GLU A 170 -12.93 13.86 -0.59
N LEU A 171 -13.27 13.58 0.67
CA LEU A 171 -14.59 13.05 1.07
C LEU A 171 -15.73 14.03 0.83
N GLU A 172 -15.49 15.33 0.98
CA GLU A 172 -16.45 16.40 0.66
C GLU A 172 -16.57 16.69 -0.84
N GLY A 173 -15.84 15.96 -1.71
CA GLY A 173 -15.83 16.16 -3.15
C GLY A 173 -14.98 17.34 -3.63
N ARG A 174 -14.22 18.00 -2.75
CA ARG A 174 -13.36 19.16 -3.05
C ARG A 174 -11.97 18.74 -3.52
N GLN A 175 -11.93 17.92 -4.57
CA GLN A 175 -10.69 17.32 -5.12
C GLN A 175 -9.62 18.36 -5.48
N LYS A 176 -10.01 19.55 -5.97
CA LYS A 176 -9.09 20.64 -6.32
C LYS A 176 -8.37 21.22 -5.11
N GLU A 177 -9.09 21.44 -4.01
CA GLU A 177 -8.54 21.97 -2.76
C GLU A 177 -7.66 20.92 -2.08
N ALA A 178 -8.08 19.65 -2.10
CA ALA A 178 -7.27 18.54 -1.61
C ALA A 178 -5.93 18.41 -2.37
N ALA A 179 -5.95 18.58 -3.69
CA ALA A 179 -4.75 18.54 -4.53
C ALA A 179 -3.77 19.69 -4.22
N ALA A 180 -4.27 20.83 -3.72
CA ALA A 180 -3.44 21.97 -3.32
C ALA A 180 -2.71 21.74 -1.98
N LEU A 181 -3.16 20.79 -1.15
CA LEU A 181 -2.55 20.46 0.15
C LEU A 181 -1.41 19.42 0.07
N ARG A 182 -0.80 19.24 -1.10
CA ARG A 182 0.20 18.21 -1.39
C ARG A 182 1.52 18.38 -0.65
#